data_AF-A0A9P5CSA6-F1
#
_entry.id   AF-A0A9P5CSA6-F1
#
_cell.length_a   1.000
_cell.length_b   1.000
_cell.length_c   1.000
_cell.angle_alpha   90.00
_cell.angle_beta   90.00
_cell.angle_gamma   90.00
#
_symmetry.space_group_name_H-M   'P 1'
#
loop_
_entity.id
_entity.type
_entity.pdbx_description
1 polymer ?
#
loop_
_entity_poly.entity_id
_entity_poly.type
_entity_poly.pdbx_seq_one_letter_code
_entity_poly.pdbx_strand_id
1 'polypeptide(L)'
;YLTDQICVIDMGESFQISSPPEDLGIPENYLPPEFLLDEEIAIGPACDIWALGCTLFEIREQIPLFYMIFDKDELLAEMVRFFGKPPQMWWDKWQARHNFFDEQGTWLQNQSDQEEWSLEVALSKPLEVFQPGGSLTGTAKKTLIMSKVEQELMADILYKLFCYDPEKRLRVEEIVAHKW
;
A
#
# COMPACT_ATOMS: atom_id res chain seq x y z
N TYR A 1 27.47 -14.02 8.61
CA TYR A 1 27.49 -14.43 7.19
C TYR A 1 26.45 -13.58 6.48
N LEU A 2 26.79 -13.01 5.32
CA LEU A 2 25.85 -12.31 4.45
C LEU A 2 25.70 -13.15 3.18
N THR A 3 24.48 -13.38 2.73
CA THR A 3 24.15 -14.08 1.47
C THR A 3 23.71 -13.04 0.43
N ASP A 4 23.72 -13.43 -0.84
CA ASP A 4 23.13 -12.68 -1.96
C ASP A 4 21.64 -13.00 -2.16
N GLN A 5 21.05 -13.77 -1.25
CA GLN A 5 19.65 -14.18 -1.29
C GLN A 5 18.84 -13.36 -0.28
N ILE A 6 17.70 -12.84 -0.73
CA ILE A 6 16.73 -12.19 0.15
C ILE A 6 16.00 -13.27 0.95
N CYS A 7 15.89 -13.08 2.25
CA CYS A 7 15.17 -13.98 3.15
C CYS A 7 14.23 -13.18 4.05
N VAL A 8 13.04 -13.71 4.29
CA VAL A 8 12.16 -13.20 5.35
C VAL A 8 12.78 -13.60 6.70
N ILE A 9 12.85 -12.65 7.61
CA ILE A 9 13.42 -12.82 8.95
C ILE A 9 12.44 -12.29 10.00
N ASP A 10 12.82 -12.39 11.26
CA ASP A 10 12.07 -11.81 12.40
C ASP A 10 10.62 -12.31 12.52
N MET A 11 10.47 -13.61 12.73
CA MET A 11 9.18 -14.27 12.93
C MET A 11 8.64 -14.08 14.36
N GLY A 12 9.00 -12.97 15.04
CA GLY A 12 8.61 -12.70 16.43
C GLY A 12 7.11 -12.49 16.61
N GLU A 13 6.46 -11.93 15.60
CA GLU A 13 5.01 -11.66 15.54
C GLU A 13 4.26 -12.68 14.67
N SER A 14 4.90 -13.76 14.23
CA SER A 14 4.22 -14.81 13.47
C SER A 14 3.34 -15.69 14.35
N PHE A 15 2.17 -16.09 13.84
CA PHE A 15 1.19 -16.90 14.57
C PHE A 15 0.62 -18.04 13.71
N GLN A 16 -0.02 -19.00 14.37
CA GLN A 16 -0.75 -20.06 13.67
C GLN A 16 -2.09 -19.52 13.18
N ILE A 17 -2.44 -19.76 11.92
CA ILE A 17 -3.73 -19.33 11.32
C ILE A 17 -4.94 -19.82 12.15
N SER A 18 -4.84 -21.01 12.76
CA SER A 18 -5.91 -21.57 13.61
C SER A 18 -6.05 -20.89 14.98
N SER A 19 -5.16 -19.97 15.34
CA SER A 19 -5.14 -19.26 16.62
C SER A 19 -4.63 -17.83 16.41
N PRO A 20 -5.38 -16.98 15.69
CA PRO A 20 -4.95 -15.61 15.42
C PRO A 20 -4.90 -14.78 16.72
N PRO A 21 -3.92 -13.87 16.85
CA PRO A 21 -3.88 -12.91 17.96
C PRO A 21 -4.94 -11.82 17.78
N GLU A 22 -5.11 -10.98 18.81
CA GLU A 22 -5.95 -9.78 18.73
C GLU A 22 -5.26 -8.66 17.92
N ASP A 23 -3.93 -8.56 18.02
CA ASP A 23 -3.09 -7.61 17.29
C ASP A 23 -2.15 -8.38 16.35
N LEU A 24 -2.01 -7.89 15.11
CA LEU A 24 -1.19 -8.51 14.07
C LEU A 24 0.31 -8.25 14.23
N GLY A 25 0.70 -7.21 14.98
CA GLY A 25 2.12 -6.79 15.06
C GLY A 25 2.70 -6.26 13.74
N ILE A 26 1.87 -6.11 12.70
CA ILE A 26 2.23 -5.48 11.43
C ILE A 26 2.38 -3.97 11.66
N PRO A 27 3.43 -3.31 11.14
CA PRO A 27 3.56 -1.86 11.24
C PRO A 27 2.33 -1.13 10.68
N GLU A 28 1.90 -0.05 11.33
CA GLU A 28 0.59 0.59 11.09
C GLU A 28 0.31 0.91 9.61
N ASN A 29 1.30 1.44 8.89
CA ASN A 29 1.18 1.79 7.46
C ASN A 29 1.19 0.59 6.50
N TYR A 30 1.24 -0.63 7.02
CA TYR A 30 1.19 -1.89 6.26
C TYR A 30 -0.02 -2.73 6.69
N LEU A 31 -0.82 -2.25 7.64
CA LEU A 31 -2.04 -2.92 8.06
C LEU A 31 -3.07 -2.92 6.92
N PRO A 32 -3.78 -4.05 6.72
CA PRO A 32 -4.78 -4.14 5.69
C PRO A 32 -6.11 -3.51 6.14
N PRO A 33 -6.97 -3.09 5.19
CA PRO A 33 -8.20 -2.36 5.49
C PRO A 33 -9.22 -3.16 6.32
N GLU A 34 -9.28 -4.48 6.18
CA GLU A 34 -10.14 -5.36 6.98
C GLU A 34 -9.77 -5.38 8.45
N PHE A 35 -8.48 -5.24 8.78
CA PHE A 35 -8.03 -5.10 10.16
C PHE A 35 -8.38 -3.70 10.68
N LEU A 36 -8.05 -2.66 9.89
CA LEU A 36 -8.38 -1.28 10.24
C LEU A 36 -9.88 -1.06 10.41
N LEU A 37 -10.74 -1.77 9.67
CA LEU A 37 -12.19 -1.63 9.76
C LEU A 37 -12.84 -2.61 10.74
N ASP A 38 -12.07 -3.38 11.51
CA ASP A 38 -12.59 -4.34 12.50
C ASP A 38 -13.57 -5.36 11.88
N GLU A 39 -13.20 -5.94 10.73
CA GLU A 39 -14.01 -6.96 10.04
C GLU A 39 -13.84 -8.35 10.68
N GLU A 40 -14.91 -9.15 10.77
CA GLU A 40 -14.84 -10.47 11.42
C GLU A 40 -13.93 -11.48 10.68
N ILE A 41 -13.61 -11.20 9.41
CA ILE A 41 -12.71 -11.98 8.53
C ILE A 41 -11.23 -11.57 8.73
N ALA A 42 -10.93 -10.64 9.66
CA ALA A 42 -9.76 -9.76 9.58
C ALA A 42 -8.36 -10.39 9.60
N ILE A 43 -8.18 -11.64 10.04
CA ILE A 43 -6.82 -12.12 10.35
C ILE A 43 -6.50 -13.44 9.65
N GLY A 44 -5.59 -13.38 8.68
CA GLY A 44 -5.06 -14.53 7.98
C GLY A 44 -3.96 -14.17 6.97
N PRO A 45 -3.53 -15.13 6.12
CA PRO A 45 -2.45 -14.92 5.17
C PRO A 45 -2.66 -13.76 4.18
N ALA A 46 -3.91 -13.36 3.94
CA ALA A 46 -4.23 -12.23 3.08
C ALA A 46 -3.71 -10.88 3.61
N CYS A 47 -3.48 -10.77 4.93
CA CYS A 47 -2.86 -9.59 5.54
C CYS A 47 -1.41 -9.45 5.07
N ASP A 48 -0.66 -10.56 5.01
CA ASP A 48 0.72 -10.57 4.51
C ASP A 48 0.79 -10.20 3.01
N ILE A 49 -0.24 -10.54 2.23
CA ILE A 49 -0.34 -10.16 0.82
C ILE A 49 -0.51 -8.63 0.65
N TRP A 50 -1.28 -8.00 1.54
CA TRP A 50 -1.40 -6.54 1.56
C TRP A 50 -0.07 -5.87 1.95
N ALA A 51 0.57 -6.34 3.04
CA ALA A 51 1.87 -5.84 3.47
C ALA A 51 2.96 -6.05 2.41
N LEU A 52 2.90 -7.16 1.65
CA LEU A 52 3.75 -7.42 0.50
C LEU A 52 3.54 -6.36 -0.59
N GLY A 53 2.30 -5.98 -0.90
CA GLY A 53 2.01 -4.89 -1.83
C GLY A 53 2.67 -3.57 -1.42
N CYS A 54 2.56 -3.19 -0.14
CA CYS A 54 3.24 -2.01 0.38
C CYS A 54 4.76 -2.12 0.25
N THR A 55 5.32 -3.29 0.56
CA THR A 55 6.76 -3.57 0.48
C THR A 55 7.27 -3.52 -0.96
N LEU A 56 6.55 -4.08 -1.93
CA LEU A 56 6.92 -4.04 -3.35
C LEU A 56 6.93 -2.61 -3.89
N PHE A 57 5.91 -1.82 -3.53
CA PHE A 57 5.88 -0.40 -3.85
C PHE A 57 7.09 0.31 -3.26
N GLU A 58 7.34 0.16 -1.96
CA GLU A 58 8.43 0.82 -1.27
C GLU A 58 9.81 0.45 -1.81
N ILE A 59 10.07 -0.84 -2.08
CA ILE A 59 11.33 -1.26 -2.69
C ILE A 59 11.52 -0.55 -4.03
N ARG A 60 10.47 -0.40 -4.82
CA ARG A 60 10.61 0.11 -6.17
C ARG A 60 10.62 1.64 -6.26
N GLU A 61 9.85 2.31 -5.41
CA GLU A 61 9.71 3.77 -5.32
C GLU A 61 10.57 4.38 -4.22
N GLN A 62 11.32 3.59 -3.45
CA GLN A 62 12.22 4.05 -2.38
C GLN A 62 11.54 4.95 -1.33
N ILE A 63 10.21 4.90 -1.26
CA ILE A 63 9.35 5.62 -0.33
C ILE A 63 8.18 4.71 0.03
N PRO A 64 7.77 4.63 1.31
CA PRO A 64 6.58 3.89 1.70
C PRO A 64 5.35 4.36 0.91
N LEU A 65 4.49 3.41 0.50
CA LEU A 65 3.22 3.72 -0.17
C LEU A 65 2.37 4.67 0.68
N PHE A 66 2.30 4.39 1.99
CA PHE A 66 1.62 5.19 2.99
C PHE A 66 2.69 5.84 3.89
N TYR A 67 3.15 7.02 3.52
CA TYR A 67 4.28 7.69 4.19
C TYR A 67 3.80 8.73 5.20
N MET A 68 4.29 8.63 6.44
CA MET A 68 4.04 9.61 7.52
C MET A 68 2.55 9.85 7.81
N ILE A 69 1.74 8.81 7.65
CA ILE A 69 0.34 8.79 8.09
C ILE A 69 0.32 8.20 9.50
N PHE A 70 -0.40 8.86 10.40
CA PHE A 70 -0.47 8.49 11.82
C PHE A 70 -1.92 8.39 12.33
N ASP A 71 -2.88 8.61 11.44
CA ASP A 71 -4.30 8.51 11.74
C ASP A 71 -4.93 7.41 10.86
N LYS A 72 -5.69 6.52 11.52
CA LYS A 72 -6.35 5.38 10.88
C LYS A 72 -7.33 5.82 9.78
N ASP A 73 -8.07 6.91 9.98
CA ASP A 73 -9.03 7.37 9.00
C ASP A 73 -8.33 8.07 7.81
N GLU A 74 -7.24 8.80 8.06
CA GLU A 74 -6.36 9.32 6.99
C GLU A 74 -5.74 8.18 6.17
N LEU A 75 -5.30 7.10 6.81
CA LEU A 75 -4.74 5.92 6.12
C LEU A 75 -5.78 5.23 5.24
N LEU A 76 -7.00 5.01 5.76
CA LEU A 76 -8.11 4.48 4.96
C LEU A 76 -8.48 5.41 3.80
N ALA A 77 -8.41 6.72 4.00
CA ALA A 77 -8.62 7.70 2.94
C ALA A 77 -7.60 7.56 1.81
N GLU A 78 -6.30 7.44 2.12
CA GLU A 78 -5.26 7.22 1.10
C GLU A 78 -5.46 5.89 0.36
N MET A 79 -5.83 4.81 1.07
CA MET A 79 -6.17 3.54 0.42
C MET A 79 -7.28 3.71 -0.63
N VAL A 80 -8.32 4.49 -0.31
CA VAL A 80 -9.42 4.78 -1.23
C VAL A 80 -8.95 5.63 -2.42
N ARG A 81 -8.04 6.58 -2.21
CA ARG A 81 -7.48 7.40 -3.29
C ARG A 81 -6.69 6.54 -4.29
N PHE A 82 -5.91 5.57 -3.80
CA PHE A 82 -5.12 4.69 -4.67
C PHE A 82 -5.93 3.57 -5.32
N PHE A 83 -6.84 2.93 -4.58
CA PHE A 83 -7.46 1.67 -5.00
C PHE A 83 -8.98 1.77 -5.21
N GLY A 84 -9.52 2.98 -5.09
CA GLY A 84 -10.94 3.24 -5.24
C GLY A 84 -11.76 2.83 -4.02
N LYS A 85 -13.09 2.93 -4.19
CA LYS A 85 -14.05 2.72 -3.12
C LYS A 85 -14.10 1.25 -2.67
N PRO A 86 -14.03 0.95 -1.36
CA PRO A 86 -14.18 -0.41 -0.83
C PRO A 86 -15.61 -0.93 -1.02
N PRO A 87 -15.87 -2.22 -0.71
CA PRO A 87 -17.21 -2.78 -0.68
C PRO A 87 -18.19 -1.89 0.11
N GLN A 88 -19.43 -1.78 -0.38
CA GLN A 88 -20.41 -0.84 0.17
C GLN A 88 -20.65 -1.01 1.69
N MET A 89 -20.60 -2.25 2.19
CA MET A 89 -20.71 -2.53 3.63
C MET A 89 -19.59 -1.87 4.45
N TRP A 90 -18.35 -1.93 3.97
CA TRP A 90 -17.19 -1.31 4.60
C TRP A 90 -17.27 0.22 4.50
N TRP A 91 -17.67 0.72 3.33
CA TRP A 91 -17.90 2.14 3.10
C TRP A 91 -18.94 2.73 4.05
N ASP A 92 -20.03 2.03 4.30
CA ASP A 92 -21.09 2.51 5.20
C ASP A 92 -20.71 2.37 6.68
N LYS A 93 -19.85 1.41 7.02
CA LYS A 93 -19.31 1.22 8.37
C LYS A 93 -18.36 2.35 8.74
N TRP A 94 -17.51 2.79 7.81
CA TRP A 94 -16.51 3.83 8.04
C TRP A 94 -17.16 5.21 8.26
N GLN A 95 -17.43 5.55 9.53
CA GLN A 95 -18.17 6.78 9.86
C GLN A 95 -17.40 8.04 9.48
N ALA A 96 -16.08 8.10 9.76
CA ALA A 96 -15.27 9.30 9.53
C ALA A 96 -15.04 9.63 8.04
N ARG A 97 -15.43 8.75 7.11
CA ARG A 97 -15.25 8.95 5.66
C ARG A 97 -15.79 10.29 5.14
N HIS A 98 -16.83 10.84 5.77
CA HIS A 98 -17.46 12.10 5.34
C HIS A 98 -16.57 13.32 5.58
N ASN A 99 -15.49 13.18 6.34
CA ASN A 99 -14.43 14.18 6.46
C ASN A 99 -13.56 14.25 5.19
N PHE A 100 -13.54 13.16 4.41
CA PHE A 100 -12.62 12.95 3.30
C PHE A 100 -13.32 12.87 1.95
N PHE A 101 -14.52 12.31 1.90
CA PHE A 101 -15.27 12.04 0.68
C PHE A 101 -16.71 12.53 0.74
N ASP A 102 -17.22 12.99 -0.41
CA ASP A 102 -18.65 13.25 -0.60
C ASP A 102 -19.46 11.94 -0.67
N GLU A 103 -20.79 12.07 -0.84
CA GLU A 103 -21.68 10.92 -0.96
C GLU A 103 -21.40 10.04 -2.20
N GLN A 104 -20.78 10.61 -3.24
CA GLN A 104 -20.41 9.93 -4.47
C GLN A 104 -19.04 9.24 -4.35
N GLY A 105 -18.28 9.48 -3.26
CA GLY A 105 -16.93 8.96 -3.07
C GLY A 105 -15.84 9.85 -3.68
N THR A 106 -16.17 11.10 -4.01
CA THR A 106 -15.20 12.10 -4.49
C THR A 106 -14.48 12.73 -3.33
N TRP A 107 -13.16 12.86 -3.44
CA TRP A 107 -12.31 13.51 -2.44
C TRP A 107 -12.69 14.97 -2.20
N LEU A 108 -12.76 15.38 -0.93
CA LEU A 108 -13.22 16.71 -0.50
C LEU A 108 -12.10 17.76 -0.38
N GLN A 109 -10.83 17.36 -0.33
CA GLN A 109 -9.73 18.32 -0.12
C GLN A 109 -9.47 19.18 -1.37
N ASN A 110 -8.98 20.41 -1.13
CA ASN A 110 -8.88 21.53 -2.07
C ASN A 110 -8.66 21.17 -3.56
N GLN A 111 -9.66 21.51 -4.38
CA GLN A 111 -9.64 21.46 -5.85
C GLN A 111 -8.58 22.37 -6.52
N SER A 112 -7.75 23.07 -5.74
CA SER A 112 -6.65 23.90 -6.25
C SER A 112 -5.40 23.11 -6.61
N ASP A 113 -5.21 21.94 -6.01
CA ASP A 113 -4.15 20.99 -6.37
C ASP A 113 -4.76 19.91 -7.27
N GLN A 114 -5.01 20.28 -8.53
CA GLN A 114 -5.61 19.41 -9.55
C GLN A 114 -4.72 18.26 -10.02
N GLU A 115 -3.64 17.93 -9.29
CA GLU A 115 -2.93 16.69 -9.58
C GLU A 115 -3.81 15.55 -9.10
N GLU A 116 -4.46 14.88 -10.07
CA GLU A 116 -5.19 13.65 -9.88
C GLU A 116 -4.23 12.63 -9.25
N TRP A 117 -4.29 12.51 -7.93
CA TRP A 117 -3.39 11.64 -7.18
C TRP A 117 -3.90 10.21 -7.30
N SER A 118 -3.26 9.43 -8.15
CA SER A 118 -3.53 8.02 -8.38
C SER A 118 -2.26 7.19 -8.29
N LEU A 119 -2.42 5.87 -8.30
CA LEU A 119 -1.29 4.95 -8.35
C LEU A 119 -0.43 5.17 -9.59
N GLU A 120 -1.05 5.38 -10.75
CA GLU A 120 -0.36 5.63 -12.02
C GLU A 120 0.46 6.92 -11.95
N VAL A 121 -0.10 7.97 -11.34
CA VAL A 121 0.62 9.23 -11.16
C VAL A 121 1.82 9.03 -10.24
N ALA A 122 1.66 8.30 -9.13
CA ALA A 122 2.77 7.97 -8.25
C ALA A 122 3.89 7.21 -9.00
N LEU A 123 3.54 6.16 -9.74
CA LEU A 123 4.50 5.34 -10.50
C LEU A 123 5.14 6.06 -11.70
N SER A 124 4.51 7.13 -12.19
CA SER A 124 5.03 7.94 -13.30
C SER A 124 6.10 8.96 -12.88
N LYS A 125 6.14 9.31 -11.59
CA LYS A 125 7.03 10.36 -11.08
C LYS A 125 8.48 9.87 -11.09
N PRO A 126 9.42 10.66 -11.64
CA PRO A 126 10.82 10.29 -11.62
C PRO A 126 11.35 10.27 -10.18
N LEU A 127 12.07 9.20 -9.82
CA LEU A 127 12.69 9.11 -8.50
C LEU A 127 14.02 9.86 -8.48
N GLU A 128 14.13 10.88 -7.63
CA GLU A 128 15.39 11.59 -7.39
C GLU A 128 16.18 10.91 -6.27
N VAL A 129 17.31 10.29 -6.62
CA VAL A 129 18.19 9.65 -5.63
C VAL A 129 19.25 10.64 -5.14
N PHE A 130 19.21 10.93 -3.84
CA PHE A 130 20.18 11.77 -3.14
C PHE A 130 21.19 10.90 -2.39
N GLN A 131 22.49 11.25 -2.43
CA GLN A 131 23.51 10.51 -1.68
C GLN A 131 23.52 10.92 -0.19
N PRO A 132 23.63 9.95 0.74
CA PRO A 132 23.89 10.26 2.14
C PRO A 132 25.21 11.03 2.30
N GLY A 133 25.17 12.21 2.92
CA GLY A 133 26.35 13.04 3.21
C GLY A 133 26.57 14.25 2.30
N GLY A 134 25.67 14.53 1.34
CA GLY A 134 25.61 15.82 0.65
C GLY A 134 24.87 16.87 1.48
N SER A 135 25.25 18.15 1.35
CA SER A 135 24.47 19.30 1.88
C SER A 135 22.98 19.16 1.52
N LEU A 136 22.07 19.62 2.38
CA LEU A 136 20.61 19.72 2.13
C LEU A 136 20.25 20.56 0.87
N THR A 137 21.25 21.12 0.21
CA THR A 137 21.18 21.87 -1.06
C THR A 137 21.66 21.03 -2.26
N GLY A 138 21.76 19.71 -2.13
CA GLY A 138 22.38 18.81 -3.11
C GLY A 138 21.56 18.64 -4.37
N THR A 139 22.19 18.79 -5.53
CA THR A 139 21.64 18.41 -6.84
C THR A 139 21.39 16.90 -6.91
N ALA A 140 20.18 16.48 -7.31
CA ALA A 140 19.87 15.09 -7.57
C ALA A 140 20.90 14.51 -8.57
N LYS A 141 21.61 13.45 -8.17
CA LYS A 141 22.70 12.88 -9.00
C LYS A 141 22.22 11.80 -9.96
N LYS A 142 21.09 11.14 -9.65
CA LYS A 142 20.51 10.10 -10.48
C LYS A 142 18.99 10.17 -10.40
N THR A 143 18.37 10.32 -11.56
CA THR A 143 16.93 10.15 -11.72
C THR A 143 16.69 8.72 -12.20
N LEU A 144 15.93 7.93 -11.44
CA LEU A 144 15.44 6.65 -11.90
C LEU A 144 14.06 6.86 -12.52
N ILE A 145 13.91 6.44 -13.76
CA ILE A 145 12.65 6.53 -14.50
C ILE A 145 12.20 5.10 -14.75
N MET A 146 11.04 4.73 -14.18
CA MET A 146 10.38 3.47 -14.49
C MET A 146 9.89 3.50 -15.94
N SER A 147 10.11 2.42 -16.69
CA SER A 147 9.59 2.36 -18.06
C SER A 147 8.06 2.31 -18.04
N LYS A 148 7.39 2.84 -19.06
CA LYS A 148 5.92 2.81 -19.13
C LYS A 148 5.34 1.39 -19.02
N VAL A 149 6.01 0.41 -19.62
CA VAL A 149 5.60 -1.01 -19.55
C VAL A 149 5.71 -1.54 -18.13
N GLU A 150 6.78 -1.20 -17.42
CA GLU A 150 6.96 -1.60 -16.02
C GLU A 150 5.92 -0.90 -15.11
N GLN A 151 5.61 0.39 -15.35
CA GLN A 151 4.56 1.12 -14.63
C GLN A 151 3.20 0.43 -14.77
N GLU A 152 2.82 0.06 -16.00
CA GLU A 152 1.56 -0.64 -16.28
C GLU A 152 1.50 -2.01 -15.60
N LEU A 153 2.60 -2.78 -15.65
CA LEU A 153 2.70 -4.08 -15.01
C LEU A 153 2.69 -3.99 -13.47
N MET A 154 3.33 -2.95 -12.92
CA MET A 154 3.38 -2.71 -11.48
C MET A 154 2.01 -2.28 -10.95
N ALA A 155 1.34 -1.35 -11.63
CA ALA A 155 -0.02 -0.96 -11.28
C ALA A 155 -0.95 -2.19 -11.29
N ASP A 156 -0.88 -3.02 -12.33
CA ASP A 156 -1.69 -4.24 -12.47
C ASP A 156 -1.47 -5.24 -11.33
N ILE A 157 -0.21 -5.50 -10.91
CA ILE A 157 0.03 -6.39 -9.76
C ILE A 157 -0.44 -5.77 -8.44
N LEU A 158 -0.19 -4.48 -8.22
CA LEU A 158 -0.59 -3.80 -7.00
C LEU A 158 -2.11 -3.75 -6.85
N TYR A 159 -2.87 -3.46 -7.91
CA TYR A 159 -4.34 -3.54 -7.85
C TYR A 159 -4.87 -4.92 -7.46
N LYS A 160 -4.16 -5.99 -7.83
CA LYS A 160 -4.55 -7.37 -7.46
C LYS A 160 -4.15 -7.73 -6.03
N LEU A 161 -3.04 -7.19 -5.53
CA LEU A 161 -2.59 -7.36 -4.15
C LEU A 161 -3.47 -6.57 -3.17
N PHE A 162 -3.86 -5.36 -3.56
CA PHE A 162 -4.68 -4.44 -2.77
C PHE A 162 -6.19 -4.57 -3.03
N CYS A 163 -6.63 -5.74 -3.53
CA CYS A 163 -8.07 -6.02 -3.56
C CYS A 163 -8.62 -5.97 -2.13
N TYR A 164 -9.64 -5.15 -1.88
CA TYR A 164 -10.20 -4.98 -0.54
C TYR A 164 -10.69 -6.31 0.05
N ASP A 165 -11.42 -7.09 -0.75
CA ASP A 165 -11.89 -8.42 -0.36
C ASP A 165 -10.70 -9.39 -0.22
N PRO A 166 -10.37 -9.84 1.01
CA PRO A 166 -9.19 -10.64 1.26
C PRO A 166 -9.20 -11.98 0.51
N GLU A 167 -10.39 -12.55 0.27
CA GLU A 167 -10.55 -13.82 -0.46
C GLU A 167 -10.31 -13.67 -1.97
N LYS A 168 -10.41 -12.45 -2.49
CA LYS A 168 -10.18 -12.14 -3.92
C LYS A 168 -8.77 -11.62 -4.20
N ARG A 169 -7.94 -11.41 -3.18
CA ARG A 169 -6.53 -11.03 -3.37
C ARG A 169 -5.77 -12.12 -4.11
N LEU A 170 -4.76 -11.69 -4.86
CA LEU A 170 -3.92 -12.59 -5.65
C LEU A 170 -3.25 -13.65 -4.76
N ARG A 171 -3.30 -14.92 -5.17
CA ARG A 171 -2.60 -15.99 -4.45
C ARG A 171 -1.10 -15.97 -4.74
N VAL A 172 -0.31 -16.53 -3.85
CA VAL A 172 1.17 -16.54 -3.98
C VAL A 172 1.63 -17.13 -5.31
N GLU A 173 1.02 -18.21 -5.78
CA GLU A 173 1.38 -18.85 -7.05
C GLU A 173 1.12 -17.93 -8.25
N GLU A 174 0.06 -17.12 -8.16
CA GLU A 174 -0.33 -16.15 -9.19
C GLU A 174 0.54 -14.89 -9.13
N ILE A 175 0.97 -14.48 -7.94
CA ILE A 175 1.95 -13.40 -7.73
C ILE A 175 3.27 -13.77 -8.41
N VAL A 176 3.79 -14.98 -8.13
CA VAL A 176 5.06 -15.46 -8.71
C VAL A 176 4.98 -15.62 -10.22
N ALA A 177 3.81 -15.98 -10.75
CA ALA A 177 3.57 -16.12 -12.19
C ALA A 177 3.25 -14.78 -12.88
N HIS A 178 3.14 -13.68 -12.14
CA HIS A 178 2.85 -12.37 -12.70
C HIS A 178 3.99 -11.88 -13.61
N LYS A 179 3.66 -10.99 -14.55
CA LYS A 179 4.63 -10.50 -15.55
C LYS A 179 5.52 -9.35 -15.07
N TRP A 180 5.13 -8.73 -13.96
CA TRP A 180 5.94 -7.71 -13.31
C TRP A 180 7.07 -8.40 -12.58
#